data_AF-A0AAD4ZRS3-F1
#
_entry.id   AF-A0AAD4ZRS3-F1
#
_cell.length_a   1.000
_cell.length_b   1.000
_cell.length_c   1.000
_cell.angle_alpha   90.00
_cell.angle_beta   90.00
_cell.angle_gamma   90.00
#
_symmetry.space_group_name_H-M   'P 1'
#
loop_
_entity.id
_entity.type
_entity.pdbx_description
1 polymer ?
#
loop_
_entity_poly.entity_id
_entity_poly.type
_entity_poly.pdbx_seq_one_letter_code
_entity_poly.pdbx_strand_id
1 'polypeptide(L)'
;MFAWSPSDMPGIDPDIICHRLHVNPASKPVVQKRRNFAPERVAIIEAEIDKLLAAGFIEEVFYSEWLANVVLVAKQEKGKWRVRRLHRPQQSMP
;
A
#
# COMPACT_ATOMS: atom_id res chain seq x y z
N MET A 1 8.92 16.99 -22.19
CA MET A 1 9.29 16.03 -21.12
C MET A 1 8.15 16.10 -20.09
N PHE A 2 7.31 15.07 -19.99
CA PHE A 2 6.15 15.07 -19.08
C PHE A 2 6.47 14.26 -17.83
N ALA A 3 6.87 14.92 -16.74
CA ALA A 3 6.98 14.30 -15.44
C ALA A 3 5.71 14.65 -14.64
N TRP A 4 4.73 13.76 -14.67
CA TRP A 4 3.50 13.92 -13.89
C TRP A 4 3.84 13.79 -12.41
N SER A 5 3.47 14.79 -11.61
CA SER A 5 3.50 14.72 -10.16
C SER A 5 2.23 13.99 -9.65
N PRO A 6 2.24 13.44 -8.42
CA PRO A 6 1.04 12.84 -7.84
C PRO A 6 -0.16 13.80 -7.79
N SER A 7 0.09 15.09 -7.63
CA SER A 7 -0.93 16.14 -7.66
C SER A 7 -1.58 16.31 -9.04
N ASP A 8 -0.89 15.92 -10.12
CA ASP A 8 -1.42 15.98 -11.50
C ASP A 8 -2.33 14.79 -11.83
N MET A 9 -2.52 13.85 -10.89
CA MET A 9 -3.38 12.68 -11.03
C MET A 9 -4.51 12.71 -9.98
N PRO A 10 -5.44 13.68 -10.06
CA PRO A 10 -6.67 13.58 -9.26
C PRO A 10 -7.34 12.26 -9.67
N GLY A 11 -7.61 11.40 -8.69
CA GLY A 11 -8.24 10.10 -8.94
C GLY A 11 -9.55 10.25 -9.73
N ILE A 12 -10.04 9.14 -10.27
CA ILE A 12 -11.37 9.13 -10.90
C ILE A 12 -12.42 9.14 -9.78
N ASP A 13 -13.44 9.98 -9.94
CA ASP A 13 -14.54 10.06 -8.99
C ASP A 13 -15.18 8.65 -8.79
N PRO A 14 -15.25 8.16 -7.55
CA PRO A 14 -15.90 6.89 -7.22
C PRO A 14 -17.33 6.77 -7.78
N ASP A 15 -18.07 7.88 -7.87
CA ASP A 15 -19.44 7.91 -8.40
C ASP A 15 -19.49 7.64 -9.91
N ILE A 16 -18.40 7.92 -10.63
CA ILE A 16 -18.28 7.66 -12.07
C ILE A 16 -17.95 6.19 -12.30
N ILE A 17 -16.92 5.67 -11.62
CA ILE A 17 -16.52 4.28 -11.75
C ILE A 17 -15.79 3.78 -10.50
N CYS A 18 -16.33 2.72 -9.91
CA CYS A 18 -15.72 2.00 -8.80
C CYS A 18 -15.36 0.58 -9.21
N HIS A 19 -14.11 0.17 -9.00
CA HIS A 19 -13.74 -1.23 -9.15
C HIS A 19 -14.01 -2.00 -7.87
N ARG A 20 -14.94 -2.96 -7.91
CA ARG A 20 -15.19 -3.88 -6.81
C ARG A 20 -14.37 -5.15 -7.00
N LEU A 21 -13.47 -5.43 -6.05
CA LEU A 21 -12.72 -6.68 -6.05
C LEU A 21 -13.67 -7.84 -5.71
N HIS A 22 -13.81 -8.82 -6.63
CA HIS A 22 -14.52 -10.06 -6.35
C HIS A 22 -13.66 -10.98 -5.48
N VAL A 23 -13.76 -10.81 -4.17
CA VAL A 23 -13.16 -11.72 -3.18
C VAL A 23 -14.13 -12.86 -2.90
N ASN A 24 -13.62 -14.10 -2.80
CA ASN A 24 -14.43 -15.24 -2.39
C ASN A 24 -14.98 -15.01 -0.96
N PRO A 25 -16.31 -15.04 -0.75
CA PRO A 25 -16.90 -14.84 0.57
C PRO A 25 -16.44 -15.83 1.64
N ALA A 26 -15.99 -17.02 1.24
CA ALA A 26 -15.43 -18.03 2.14
C ALA A 26 -13.96 -17.75 2.54
N SER A 27 -13.30 -16.77 1.91
CA SER A 27 -11.92 -16.41 2.23
C SER A 27 -11.84 -15.77 3.61
N LYS A 28 -11.05 -16.38 4.49
CA LYS A 28 -10.82 -15.84 5.83
C LYS A 28 -9.97 -14.57 5.77
N PRO A 29 -10.33 -13.51 6.51
CA PRO A 29 -9.50 -12.34 6.66
C PRO A 29 -8.15 -12.69 7.28
N VAL A 30 -7.08 -12.04 6.81
CA VAL A 30 -5.72 -12.26 7.30
C VAL A 30 -5.14 -10.97 7.83
N VAL A 31 -4.81 -10.96 9.11
CA VAL A 31 -4.03 -9.91 9.77
C VAL A 31 -2.59 -10.38 9.85
N GLN A 32 -1.70 -9.77 9.06
CA GLN A 32 -0.27 -10.03 9.18
C GLN A 32 0.29 -9.30 10.40
N LYS A 33 1.09 -10.02 11.21
CA LYS A 33 1.82 -9.43 12.34
C LYS A 33 2.72 -8.30 11.86
N ARG A 34 2.61 -7.12 12.49
CA ARG A 34 3.44 -5.94 12.20
C ARG A 34 4.93 -6.31 12.26
N ARG A 35 5.68 -5.89 11.24
CA ARG A 35 7.15 -6.02 11.21
C ARG A 35 7.81 -4.85 11.93
N ASN A 36 8.88 -5.16 12.66
CA ASN A 36 9.75 -4.14 13.23
C ASN A 36 10.75 -3.70 12.15
N PHE A 37 10.91 -2.39 12.01
CA PHE A 37 11.88 -1.77 11.10
C PHE A 37 12.90 -0.96 11.91
N ALA A 38 14.12 -0.83 11.39
CA ALA A 38 15.08 0.11 11.92
C ALA A 38 14.55 1.56 11.82
N PRO A 39 14.94 2.50 12.70
CA PRO A 39 14.41 3.86 12.71
C PRO A 39 14.53 4.59 11.37
N GLU A 40 15.67 4.46 10.67
CA GLU A 40 15.90 5.04 9.34
C GLU A 40 14.88 4.57 8.31
N ARG A 41 14.46 3.31 8.40
CA ARG A 41 13.49 2.68 7.51
C ARG A 41 12.07 3.12 7.83
N VAL A 42 11.76 3.36 9.11
CA VAL A 42 10.46 3.89 9.53
C VAL A 42 10.25 5.29 8.96
N ALA A 43 11.26 6.17 9.04
CA ALA A 43 11.18 7.52 8.49
C ALA A 43 10.87 7.54 6.98
N ILE A 44 11.44 6.60 6.21
CA ILE A 44 11.14 6.45 4.78
C ILE A 44 9.69 6.00 4.54
N ILE A 45 9.18 5.10 5.39
CA ILE A 45 7.81 4.60 5.28
C ILE A 45 6.82 5.73 5.61
N GLU A 46 7.06 6.47 6.69
CA GLU A 46 6.23 7.61 7.11
C GLU A 46 6.18 8.68 6.02
N ALA A 47 7.33 9.10 5.48
CA ALA A 47 7.37 10.10 4.40
C ALA A 47 6.60 9.69 3.14
N GLU A 48 6.61 8.40 2.78
CA GLU A 48 5.82 7.91 1.65
C GLU A 48 4.32 7.84 2.00
N ILE A 49 3.96 7.44 3.23
CA ILE A 49 2.56 7.42 3.70
C ILE A 49 1.98 8.84 3.67
N ASP A 50 2.69 9.83 4.21
CA ASP A 50 2.25 11.23 4.21
C ASP A 50 2.02 11.74 2.79
N LYS A 51 2.91 11.37 1.86
CA LYS A 51 2.78 11.73 0.45
C LYS A 51 1.55 11.08 -0.20
N LEU A 52 1.27 9.82 0.10
CA LEU A 52 0.10 9.11 -0.44
C LEU A 52 -1.22 9.61 0.17
N LEU A 53 -1.21 9.96 1.46
CA LEU A 53 -2.33 10.61 2.16
C LEU A 53 -2.61 11.99 1.55
N ALA A 54 -1.58 12.81 1.35
CA ALA A 54 -1.71 14.13 0.76
C ALA A 54 -2.23 14.08 -0.69
N ALA A 55 -1.92 13.02 -1.43
CA ALA A 55 -2.45 12.78 -2.78
C ALA A 55 -3.88 12.19 -2.78
N GLY A 56 -4.43 11.80 -1.62
CA GLY A 56 -5.73 11.14 -1.52
C GLY A 56 -5.76 9.70 -2.06
N PHE A 57 -4.60 9.06 -2.25
CA PHE A 57 -4.52 7.67 -2.74
C PHE A 57 -4.76 6.63 -1.65
N ILE A 58 -4.58 7.01 -0.39
CA ILE A 58 -4.88 6.16 0.77
C ILE A 58 -5.67 6.98 1.79
N GLU A 59 -6.43 6.28 2.62
CA GLU A 59 -7.24 6.83 3.70
C GLU A 59 -7.08 5.97 4.95
N GLU A 60 -7.39 6.54 6.11
CA GLU A 60 -7.39 5.81 7.37
C GLU A 60 -8.65 4.96 7.49
N VAL A 61 -8.49 3.67 7.82
CA VAL A 61 -9.59 2.72 7.97
C VAL A 61 -9.57 2.14 9.38
N PHE A 62 -10.69 2.24 10.08
CA PHE A 62 -10.85 1.68 11.42
C PHE A 62 -11.29 0.21 11.37
N TYR A 63 -10.78 -0.59 12.30
CA TYR A 63 -11.21 -1.97 12.54
C TYR A 63 -11.14 -2.91 11.31
N SER A 64 -10.12 -2.77 10.46
CA SER A 64 -9.95 -3.66 9.32
C SER A 64 -9.61 -5.09 9.75
N GLU A 65 -10.36 -6.07 9.26
CA GLU A 65 -10.02 -7.50 9.44
C GLU A 65 -8.85 -7.94 8.53
N TRP A 66 -8.48 -7.11 7.54
CA TRP A 66 -7.41 -7.38 6.59
C TRP A 66 -6.22 -6.45 6.83
N LEU A 67 -5.06 -7.01 7.21
CA LEU A 67 -3.84 -6.22 7.39
C LEU A 67 -2.67 -6.86 6.65
N ALA A 68 -2.10 -6.13 5.69
CA ALA A 68 -0.90 -6.54 4.96
C ALA A 68 0.31 -5.72 5.41
N ASN A 69 1.45 -6.37 5.57
CA ASN A 69 2.67 -5.67 5.93
C ASN A 69 3.23 -4.83 4.78
N VAL A 70 3.87 -3.73 5.14
CA VAL A 70 4.72 -2.93 4.25
C VAL A 70 6.10 -3.58 4.17
N VAL A 71 6.76 -3.49 3.01
CA VAL A 71 8.12 -3.96 2.76
C VAL A 71 8.90 -2.87 2.02
N LEU A 72 10.14 -2.67 2.45
CA LEU A 72 11.08 -1.79 1.77
C LEU A 72 11.93 -2.58 0.79
N VAL A 73 11.99 -2.11 -0.45
CA VAL A 73 12.79 -2.70 -1.53
C VAL A 73 13.84 -1.70 -1.96
N ALA A 74 15.11 -2.11 -1.98
CA ALA A 74 16.21 -1.26 -2.44
C ALA A 74 16.07 -1.01 -3.95
N LYS A 75 16.26 0.24 -4.38
CA LYS A 75 16.47 0.55 -5.80
C LYS A 75 17.92 0.24 -6.18
N GLN A 76 18.17 0.14 -7.48
CA GLN A 76 19.52 0.00 -8.03
C GLN A 76 20.45 1.16 -7.62
N GLU A 77 19.88 2.36 -7.44
CA GLU A 77 20.60 3.52 -6.93
C GLU A 77 20.81 3.41 -5.42
N LYS A 78 22.08 3.46 -4.98
CA LYS A 78 22.45 3.35 -3.56
C LYS A 78 21.71 4.39 -2.72
N GLY A 79 21.09 3.93 -1.63
CA GLY A 79 20.38 4.79 -0.68
C GLY A 79 18.92 5.09 -1.04
N LYS A 80 18.42 4.73 -2.23
CA LYS A 80 17.00 4.89 -2.58
C LYS A 80 16.21 3.63 -2.30
N TRP A 81 15.08 3.79 -1.62
CA TRP A 81 14.16 2.71 -1.27
C TRP A 81 12.79 2.92 -1.92
N ARG A 82 12.02 1.84 -2.08
CA ARG A 82 10.60 1.88 -2.44
C ARG A 82 9.79 1.16 -1.38
N VAL A 83 8.70 1.79 -0.97
CA VAL A 83 7.68 1.17 -0.11
C VAL A 83 6.78 0.31 -0.99
N ARG A 84 6.54 -0.94 -0.59
CA ARG A 84 5.65 -1.89 -1.26
C ARG A 84 4.73 -2.56 -0.25
N ARG A 85 3.52 -2.93 -0.67
CA ARG A 85 2.66 -3.83 0.10
C ARG A 85 3.08 -5.27 -0.15
N LEU A 86 3.25 -6.06 0.90
CA LEU A 86 3.52 -7.49 0.78
C LEU A 86 2.22 -8.23 0.45
N HIS A 87 2.04 -8.55 -0.83
CA HIS A 87 1.05 -9.54 -1.24
C HIS A 87 1.64 -10.93 -1.02
N ARG A 88 1.09 -11.70 -0.07
CA ARG A 88 1.34 -13.13 0.00
C ARG A 88 0.23 -13.81 -0.81
N PRO A 89 0.52 -14.53 -1.89
CA PRO A 89 -0.49 -15.32 -2.57
C PRO A 89 -1.07 -16.33 -1.56
N GLN A 90 -2.40 -16.41 -1.48
CA GLN A 90 -3.04 -17.55 -0.84
C GLN A 90 -2.64 -18.77 -1.68
N GLN A 91 -1.73 -19.59 -1.15
CA GLN A 91 -1.47 -20.89 -1.74
C GLN A 91 -2.80 -21.63 -1.82
N SER A 92 -3.17 -22.07 -3.02
CA SER A 92 -4.23 -23.05 -3.21
C SER A 92 -3.89 -24.25 -2.33
N MET A 93 -4.69 -24.47 -1.28
CA MET A 93 -4.68 -25.77 -0.62
C MET A 93 -5.16 -26.81 -1.64
N PRO A 94 -4.51 -27.98 -1.72
CA PRO A 94 -5.02 -29.10 -2.53
C PRO A 94 -6.41 -29.56 -2.06
#